data_AF-A0A963JA25-F1
#
_entry.id   AF-A0A963JA25-F1
#
_cell.length_a   1.000
_cell.length_b   1.000
_cell.length_c   1.000
_cell.angle_alpha   90.00
_cell.angle_beta   90.00
_cell.angle_gamma   90.00
#
_symmetry.space_group_name_H-M   'P 1'
#
loop_
_entity.id
_entity.type
_entity.pdbx_description
1 polymer ?
#
loop_
_entity_poly.entity_id
_entity_poly.type
_entity_poly.pdbx_seq_one_letter_code
_entity_poly.pdbx_strand_id
1 'polypeptide(L)' 'MTHLRTRAVHAGQHPDPTTGAIATPISQTTAFGYGTLERGAAIFAGEAPGYRYSRFANPTVAALE' A
#
# COMPACT_ATOMS: atom_id res chain seq x y z
N MET A 1 14.30 10.52 10.94
CA MET A 1 14.66 9.37 11.81
C MET A 1 15.88 8.65 11.25
N THR A 2 17.06 8.82 11.87
CA THR A 2 18.33 8.26 11.37
C THR A 2 18.77 6.99 12.12
N HIS A 3 18.29 6.75 13.34
CA HIS A 3 18.65 5.58 14.14
C HIS A 3 17.99 4.29 13.63
N LEU A 4 18.78 3.23 13.43
CA LEU A 4 18.31 1.94 12.91
C LEU A 4 17.18 1.33 13.77
N ARG A 5 17.32 1.36 15.10
CA ARG A 5 16.32 0.81 16.02
C ARG A 5 14.96 1.50 15.89
N THR A 6 14.96 2.83 15.77
CA THR A 6 13.74 3.61 15.55
C THR A 6 13.14 3.31 14.18
N ARG A 7 13.97 3.16 13.15
CA ARG A 7 13.51 2.81 11.79
C ARG A 7 12.89 1.42 11.75
N ALA A 8 13.48 0.44 12.42
CA ALA A 8 12.97 -0.93 12.46
C ALA A 8 11.56 -1.04 13.09
N VAL A 9 11.17 -0.06 13.92
CA VAL A 9 9.85 -0.03 14.57
C VAL A 9 8.82 0.80 13.79
N HIS A 10 9.25 1.76 12.96
CA HIS A 10 8.34 2.80 12.45
C HIS A 10 8.47 3.13 10.96
N ALA A 11 9.57 2.76 10.30
CA ALA A 11 9.74 3.09 8.88
C ALA A 11 8.69 2.33 8.03
N GLY A 12 8.14 3.00 7.01
CA GLY A 12 7.14 2.42 6.12
C GLY A 12 5.72 2.34 6.71
N GLN A 13 5.53 2.67 7.99
CA GLN A 13 4.24 2.62 8.67
C GLN A 13 3.72 4.01 9.02
N HIS A 14 2.43 4.22 8.80
CA HIS A 14 1.70 5.42 9.18
C HIS A 14 0.31 5.02 9.69
N PRO A 15 -0.31 5.82 10.59
CA PRO A 15 -1.69 5.58 10.98
C PRO A 15 -2.59 5.48 9.75
N ASP A 16 -3.43 4.46 9.69
CA ASP A 16 -4.37 4.29 8.60
C ASP A 16 -5.30 5.52 8.51
N PRO A 17 -5.32 6.26 7.39
CA PRO A 17 -6.12 7.47 7.28
C PRO A 17 -7.64 7.22 7.35
N THR A 18 -8.09 5.97 7.17
CA THR A 18 -9.51 5.63 7.19
C THR A 18 -10.02 5.35 8.60
N THR A 19 -9.26 4.58 9.40
CA THR A 19 -9.70 4.07 10.71
C THR A 19 -8.90 4.62 11.89
N GLY A 20 -7.73 5.21 11.64
CA GLY A 20 -6.78 5.64 12.67
C GLY A 20 -5.96 4.50 13.30
N ALA A 21 -6.04 3.27 12.77
CA ALA A 21 -5.24 2.15 13.24
C ALA A 21 -3.75 2.46 13.13
N ILE A 22 -2.99 2.28 14.22
CA ILE A 22 -1.54 2.52 14.25
C ILE A 22 -0.77 1.39 13.56
N ALA A 23 -1.22 0.14 13.76
CA ALA A 23 -0.66 -1.00 13.06
C ALA A 23 -1.13 -1.01 11.61
N THR A 24 -0.21 -1.30 10.67
CA THR A 24 -0.54 -1.47 9.26
C THR A 24 -1.62 -2.53 9.07
N PRO A 25 -2.77 -2.20 8.45
CA PRO A 25 -3.81 -3.18 8.16
C PRO A 25 -3.33 -4.29 7.22
N ILE A 26 -3.91 -5.50 7.37
CA ILE A 26 -3.59 -6.65 6.53
C ILE A 26 -4.49 -6.66 5.30
N SER A 27 -3.91 -6.44 4.12
CA SER A 27 -4.59 -6.54 2.83
C SER A 27 -4.53 -7.97 2.29
N GLN A 28 -5.29 -8.87 2.92
CA GLN A 28 -5.39 -10.28 2.52
C GLN A 28 -6.35 -10.46 1.33
N THR A 29 -5.93 -9.96 0.17
CA THR A 29 -6.68 -9.99 -1.09
C THR A 29 -5.76 -10.35 -2.25
N THR A 30 -6.33 -10.78 -3.37
CA THR A 30 -5.60 -11.04 -4.63
C THR A 30 -5.66 -9.88 -5.61
N ALA A 31 -6.72 -9.05 -5.57
CA ALA A 31 -7.00 -7.98 -6.52
C ALA A 31 -7.59 -6.73 -5.84
N PHE A 32 -7.53 -5.59 -6.54
CA PHE A 32 -8.02 -4.29 -6.07
C PHE A 32 -9.05 -3.69 -7.03
N GLY A 33 -10.03 -2.96 -6.48
CA GLY A 33 -11.02 -2.22 -7.26
C GLY A 33 -10.54 -0.80 -7.62
N TYR A 34 -10.98 -0.28 -8.76
CA TYR A 34 -10.48 0.99 -9.32
C TYR A 34 -11.50 2.15 -9.27
N GLY A 35 -12.75 1.88 -8.92
CA GLY A 35 -13.84 2.88 -8.93
C GLY A 35 -14.37 3.18 -10.35
N THR A 36 -13.49 3.52 -11.29
CA THR A 36 -13.85 3.75 -12.71
C THR A 36 -12.91 3.00 -13.67
N LEU A 37 -13.35 2.82 -14.92
CA LEU A 37 -12.56 2.16 -15.95
C LEU A 37 -11.33 2.98 -16.36
N GLU A 38 -11.48 4.30 -16.43
CA GLU A 38 -10.42 5.25 -16.81
C GLU A 38 -9.26 5.20 -15.82
N ARG A 39 -9.57 5.19 -14.51
CA ARG A 39 -8.54 5.03 -13.47
C ARG A 39 -7.87 3.66 -13.56
N GLY A 40 -8.63 2.60 -13.81
CA GLY A 40 -8.09 1.28 -14.04
C GLY A 40 -7.06 1.29 -15.18
N ALA A 41 -7.45 1.82 -16.36
CA ALA A 41 -6.57 1.90 -17.52
C ALA A 41 -5.26 2.65 -17.23
N ALA A 42 -5.33 3.81 -16.57
CA ALA A 42 -4.15 4.59 -16.20
C ALA A 42 -3.20 3.83 -15.24
N ILE A 43 -3.73 3.09 -14.27
CA ILE A 43 -2.91 2.25 -13.36
C ILE A 43 -2.25 1.10 -14.14
N PHE A 44 -2.95 0.47 -15.09
CA PHE A 44 -2.39 -0.60 -15.90
C PHE A 44 -1.32 -0.11 -16.88
N ALA A 45 -1.46 1.10 -17.42
CA ALA A 45 -0.47 1.78 -18.24
C ALA A 45 0.74 2.33 -17.46
N GLY A 46 0.66 2.37 -16.12
CA GLY A 46 1.70 2.95 -15.26
C GLY A 46 1.67 4.48 -15.21
N GLU A 47 0.59 5.09 -15.67
CA GLU A 47 0.38 6.54 -15.70
C GLU A 47 -0.21 7.08 -14.39
N ALA A 48 -0.76 6.20 -13.55
CA ALA A 48 -1.29 6.54 -12.24
C ALA A 48 -0.84 5.55 -11.16
N PRO A 49 -0.65 5.99 -9.90
CA PRO A 49 -0.31 5.09 -8.80
C PRO A 49 -1.50 4.21 -8.42
N GLY A 50 -1.23 2.96 -8.09
CA GLY A 50 -2.23 2.04 -7.58
C GLY A 50 -1.76 0.59 -7.56
N TYR A 51 -2.46 -0.23 -6.78
CA TYR A 51 -2.26 -1.68 -6.76
C TYR A 51 -3.19 -2.34 -7.77
N ARG A 52 -2.73 -3.43 -8.40
CA ARG A 52 -3.51 -4.22 -9.38
C ARG A 52 -3.81 -5.62 -8.85
N TYR A 53 -2.77 -6.45 -8.80
CA TYR A 53 -2.81 -7.78 -8.22
C TYR A 53 -1.70 -7.90 -7.18
N SER A 54 -1.99 -8.58 -6.07
CA SER A 54 -1.03 -8.77 -4.97
C SER A 54 0.25 -9.50 -5.39
N ARG A 55 0.22 -10.27 -6.49
CA ARG A 55 1.43 -10.87 -7.08
C ARG A 55 2.46 -9.81 -7.55
N PHE A 56 2.00 -8.61 -7.90
CA PHE A 56 2.88 -7.51 -8.34
C PHE A 56 3.25 -6.58 -7.19
N ALA A 57 2.25 -6.17 -6.40
CA ALA A 57 2.44 -5.32 -5.23
C ALA A 57 1.22 -5.41 -4.32
N ASN A 58 1.43 -5.31 -3.01
CA ASN A 58 0.39 -5.33 -1.99
C ASN A 58 0.72 -4.28 -0.91
N PRO A 59 -0.22 -3.47 -0.43
CA PRO A 59 0.08 -2.38 0.49
C PRO A 59 0.64 -2.83 1.85
N THR A 60 0.30 -4.03 2.33
CA THR A 60 0.89 -4.58 3.55
C THR A 60 2.36 -4.95 3.32
N VAL A 61 2.69 -5.49 2.14
CA VAL A 61 4.06 -5.86 1.77
C VAL A 61 4.89 -4.63 1.41
N ALA A 62 4.30 -3.62 0.77
CA ALA A 62 4.97 -2.36 0.46
C ALA A 62 5.36 -1.55 1.71
N ALA A 63 4.71 -1.77 2.85
CA ALA A 63 5.14 -1.18 4.12
C ALA A 63 6.40 -1.87 4.69
N LEU A 64 6.69 -3.10 4.25
CA LEU A 64 7.89 -3.86 4.63
C LEU A 64 9.08 -3.58 3.69
N GLU A 65 8.82 -3.43 2.38
CA GLU A 65 9.82 -3.19 1.32
C GLU A 65 10.45 -1.79 1.38
#